data_AF-A0A0S4MLY6-F1
#
_entry.id   AF-A0A0S4MLY6-F1
#
_cell.length_a   1.000
_cell.length_b   1.000
_cell.length_c   1.000
_cell.angle_alpha   90.00
_cell.angle_beta   90.00
_cell.angle_gamma   90.00
#
_symmetry.space_group_name_H-M   'P 1'
#
loop_
_entity.id
_entity.type
_entity.pdbx_description
1 polymer ?
#
loop_
_entity_poly.entity_id
_entity_poly.type
_entity_poly.pdbx_seq_one_letter_code
_entity_poly.pdbx_strand_id
1 'polypeptide(L)'
;MASRAPARTGARAGAGEGAGAGGVTQDGRSVDSTEGRQSPPPWIGDPPTFWLMHFITTPIPNSTLFGGSKIFFDRSLSVPGNEGDYAIPLAIAAPMIFLHQKHREELLHGRSASFINTLDHPIPPGALPWQVMKELVQLLFRASSLDGCVQRFSSLTARMIFEVLVNVIQRAENLRVHVTYTSSSMAIADFLRPGSWSQHPPPQPTQTMEEYMEQVKSAMIEEAYMKLYFYNILLYELYEDLKLPENQHCHLILRYILVNLTRLLRDFCMASALPDGLRDDRSLLFTYAGMRVESMSTILRVLGLKFGRYLIQAPPTSLQGKEPNQAEGAGDGQPPILAERILTNAILMNTPEAWFCDATVPEFLLHSVPDCNLQNPQCLCWSFLQIFPGALEG
;
A
#
# COMPACT_ATOMS: atom_id res chain seq x y z
N MET A 1 41.51 65.34 1.66
CA MET A 1 40.24 64.58 1.69
C MET A 1 40.32 63.50 0.63
N ALA A 2 40.32 62.26 1.11
CA ALA A 2 40.71 61.02 0.46
C ALA A 2 39.55 60.38 -0.33
N SER A 3 39.67 59.32 -1.13
CA SER A 3 40.72 58.72 -1.97
C SER A 3 40.10 57.44 -2.55
N ARG A 4 40.24 57.24 -3.87
CA ARG A 4 40.41 55.96 -4.60
C ARG A 4 39.34 54.84 -4.55
N ALA A 5 38.83 54.51 -5.74
CA ALA A 5 38.54 53.13 -6.21
C ALA A 5 39.86 52.31 -6.39
N PRO A 6 39.93 51.06 -6.90
CA PRO A 6 38.91 50.08 -7.31
C PRO A 6 39.24 48.59 -6.92
N ALA A 7 38.54 47.67 -7.57
CA ALA A 7 38.68 46.20 -7.71
C ALA A 7 40.09 45.58 -7.75
N ARG A 8 40.17 44.25 -7.44
CA ARG A 8 40.90 43.18 -8.21
C ARG A 8 40.89 41.83 -7.45
N THR A 9 40.30 40.76 -8.01
CA THR A 9 40.85 39.67 -8.87
C THR A 9 41.65 38.55 -8.18
N GLY A 10 41.39 37.31 -8.63
CA GLY A 10 42.35 36.19 -8.64
C GLY A 10 41.96 35.06 -7.67
N ALA A 11 41.33 33.96 -8.07
CA ALA A 11 41.80 32.84 -8.91
C ALA A 11 42.68 31.81 -8.17
N ARG A 12 42.16 30.57 -8.21
CA ARG A 12 42.83 29.26 -8.39
C ARG A 12 43.76 28.68 -7.31
N ALA A 13 43.33 27.46 -6.92
CA ALA A 13 44.04 26.18 -7.02
C ALA A 13 45.22 25.88 -6.10
N GLY A 14 45.18 24.68 -5.54
CA GLY A 14 46.35 23.79 -5.55
C GLY A 14 46.85 23.31 -4.18
N ALA A 15 46.60 22.02 -3.94
CA ALA A 15 47.61 21.01 -3.61
C ALA A 15 48.26 20.95 -2.21
N GLY A 16 48.46 19.71 -1.77
CA GLY A 16 49.57 19.25 -0.91
C GLY A 16 49.24 19.27 0.58
N GLU A 17 48.96 18.13 1.21
CA GLU A 17 49.96 17.17 1.72
C GLU A 17 50.84 17.72 2.85
N GLY A 18 50.98 16.94 3.91
CA GLY A 18 52.24 16.93 4.68
C GLY A 18 52.14 17.23 6.17
N ALA A 19 51.90 16.16 6.92
CA ALA A 19 52.40 15.85 8.27
C ALA A 19 53.46 16.74 8.94
N GLY A 20 53.32 16.87 10.27
CA GLY A 20 54.38 17.19 11.23
C GLY A 20 53.77 17.48 12.60
N ALA A 21 53.63 16.50 13.49
CA ALA A 21 54.58 16.22 14.59
C ALA A 21 55.02 17.53 15.29
N GLY A 22 54.56 17.86 16.50
CA GLY A 22 54.63 17.05 17.71
C GLY A 22 55.83 17.53 18.54
N GLY A 23 55.61 18.48 19.45
CA GLY A 23 56.63 19.07 20.34
C GLY A 23 56.05 19.27 21.74
N VAL A 24 56.56 18.46 22.66
CA VAL A 24 56.13 18.17 24.04
C VAL A 24 56.31 19.35 25.01
N THR A 25 55.37 19.52 25.95
CA THR A 25 55.68 19.71 27.39
C THR A 25 54.42 19.53 28.26
N GLN A 26 54.41 18.42 29.00
CA GLN A 26 53.67 18.16 30.25
C GLN A 26 54.19 19.14 31.34
N ASP A 27 53.45 19.54 32.38
CA ASP A 27 52.66 18.75 33.33
C ASP A 27 51.69 19.62 34.14
N GLY A 28 50.54 19.08 34.53
CA GLY A 28 49.63 19.77 35.44
C GLY A 28 48.27 19.09 35.71
N ARG A 29 48.28 17.81 36.12
CA ARG A 29 47.24 17.08 36.91
C ARG A 29 45.75 17.44 36.69
N SER A 30 44.96 16.50 36.18
CA SER A 30 44.14 15.59 37.01
C SER A 30 43.35 14.62 36.14
N VAL A 31 43.22 13.40 36.63
CA VAL A 31 42.53 12.25 36.05
C VAL A 31 41.05 12.55 35.82
N ASP A 32 40.65 12.60 34.55
CA ASP A 32 39.38 12.02 34.11
C ASP A 32 39.73 11.03 33.00
N SER A 33 39.63 9.76 33.33
CA SER A 33 39.69 8.66 32.37
C SER A 33 38.50 8.78 31.42
N THR A 34 38.66 9.53 30.32
CA THR A 34 37.82 9.37 29.14
C THR A 34 38.22 8.10 28.41
N GLU A 35 38.01 6.95 29.06
CA GLU A 35 37.93 5.68 28.38
C GLU A 35 36.67 5.71 27.50
N GLY A 36 36.90 5.79 26.20
CA GLY A 36 35.99 5.29 25.17
C GLY A 36 34.53 5.72 25.31
N ARG A 37 34.23 7.00 25.07
CA ARG A 37 32.97 7.31 24.36
C ARG A 37 33.13 6.73 22.95
N GLN A 38 32.90 5.42 22.83
CA GLN A 38 32.70 4.79 21.55
C GLN A 38 31.53 5.54 20.92
N SER A 39 31.82 6.28 19.86
CA SER A 39 30.79 6.75 18.94
C SER A 39 29.91 5.54 18.63
N PRO A 40 28.57 5.67 18.66
CA PRO A 40 27.72 4.57 18.25
C PRO A 40 28.21 4.07 16.89
N PRO A 41 28.25 2.75 16.67
CA PRO A 41 28.75 2.20 15.42
C PRO A 41 28.07 2.92 14.26
N PRO A 42 28.81 3.25 13.18
CA PRO A 42 28.21 3.84 12.01
C PRO A 42 27.03 2.97 11.59
N TRP A 43 25.89 3.61 11.33
CA TRP A 43 24.70 2.91 10.92
C TRP A 43 25.00 2.15 9.61
N ILE A 44 24.96 0.83 9.66
CA ILE A 44 25.11 -0.05 8.50
C ILE A 44 23.70 -0.45 8.09
N GLY A 45 23.17 0.26 7.09
CA GLY A 45 21.83 0.05 6.54
C GLY A 45 21.27 1.34 5.94
N ASP A 46 20.13 1.26 5.25
CA ASP A 46 19.41 2.44 4.81
C ASP A 46 19.00 3.30 6.01
N PRO A 47 19.04 4.65 5.89
CA PRO A 47 18.72 5.53 7.01
C PRO A 47 17.36 5.16 7.60
N PRO A 48 17.21 5.10 8.94
CA PRO A 48 15.93 4.77 9.55
C PRO A 48 14.89 5.76 9.03
N THR A 49 13.78 5.27 8.50
CA THR A 49 12.67 6.17 8.17
C THR A 49 12.04 6.63 9.49
N PHE A 50 12.54 7.73 10.03
CA PHE A 50 12.06 8.33 11.27
C PHE A 50 10.69 8.97 11.03
N TRP A 51 9.63 8.18 11.22
CA TRP A 51 8.27 8.73 11.28
C TRP A 51 8.04 9.25 12.70
N LEU A 52 8.37 10.53 12.94
CA LEU A 52 8.15 11.25 14.20
C LEU A 52 6.77 10.98 14.83
N MET A 53 5.74 10.75 14.01
CA MET A 53 4.39 10.37 14.46
C MET A 53 4.37 9.12 15.35
N HIS A 54 5.19 8.11 15.06
CA HIS A 54 5.27 6.87 15.85
C HIS A 54 5.74 7.10 17.29
N PHE A 55 6.53 8.15 17.53
CA PHE A 55 7.05 8.49 18.86
C PHE A 55 6.17 9.47 19.65
N ILE A 56 5.23 10.15 19.00
CA ILE A 56 4.48 11.27 19.61
C ILE A 56 2.99 10.94 19.81
N THR A 57 2.44 9.96 19.10
CA THR A 57 1.00 9.64 19.18
C THR A 57 0.69 8.53 20.17
N THR A 58 -0.21 8.79 21.11
CA THR A 58 -0.72 7.79 22.07
C THR A 58 -1.37 6.62 21.32
N PRO A 59 -0.90 5.37 21.51
CA PRO A 59 -1.53 4.19 20.93
C PRO A 59 -3.01 4.06 21.32
N ILE A 60 -3.80 3.40 20.47
CA ILE A 60 -5.20 3.06 20.73
C ILE A 60 -5.23 1.56 21.03
N PRO A 61 -5.47 1.16 22.29
CA PRO A 61 -5.52 -0.25 22.65
C PRO A 61 -6.67 -0.99 21.95
N ASN A 62 -6.46 -2.28 21.66
CA ASN A 62 -7.51 -3.13 21.09
C ASN A 62 -8.79 -3.16 21.93
N SER A 63 -8.66 -3.15 23.25
CA SER A 63 -9.82 -3.08 24.16
C SER A 63 -10.65 -1.81 23.94
N THR A 64 -10.00 -0.69 23.62
CA THR A 64 -10.68 0.59 23.34
C THR A 64 -11.28 0.59 21.93
N LEU A 65 -10.54 0.08 20.95
CA LEU A 65 -11.00 0.03 19.56
C LEU A 65 -12.19 -0.90 19.37
N PHE A 66 -12.08 -2.15 19.81
CA PHE A 66 -13.10 -3.17 19.61
C PHE A 66 -14.19 -3.17 20.69
N GLY A 67 -13.94 -2.55 21.85
CA GLY A 67 -14.92 -2.37 22.92
C GLY A 67 -15.84 -1.15 22.74
N GLY A 68 -15.55 -0.27 21.78
CA GLY A 68 -16.39 0.87 21.47
C GLY A 68 -17.64 0.51 20.65
N SER A 69 -18.40 1.55 20.28
CA SER A 69 -19.56 1.45 19.39
C SER A 69 -19.19 0.85 18.04
N LYS A 70 -20.13 0.15 17.39
CA LYS A 70 -19.92 -0.54 16.11
C LYS A 70 -21.02 -0.17 15.11
N ILE A 71 -20.68 -0.30 13.83
CA ILE A 71 -21.64 -0.26 12.71
C ILE A 71 -21.68 -1.66 12.11
N PHE A 72 -22.90 -2.15 11.86
CA PHE A 72 -23.11 -3.45 11.25
C PHE A 72 -23.21 -3.30 9.73
N PHE A 73 -22.69 -4.29 9.02
CA PHE A 73 -22.68 -4.36 7.57
C PHE A 73 -23.21 -5.72 7.11
N ASP A 74 -23.66 -5.74 5.86
CA ASP A 74 -23.89 -6.99 5.15
C ASP A 74 -22.57 -7.72 4.82
N ARG A 75 -22.68 -8.91 4.22
CA ARG A 75 -21.51 -9.73 3.83
C ARG A 75 -20.53 -9.04 2.88
N SER A 76 -21.00 -8.02 2.15
CA SER A 76 -20.18 -7.26 1.21
C SER A 76 -19.34 -6.17 1.88
N LEU A 77 -19.58 -5.86 3.16
CA LEU A 77 -18.90 -4.81 3.92
C LEU A 77 -19.01 -3.41 3.29
N SER A 78 -19.95 -3.23 2.36
CA SER A 78 -20.10 -2.02 1.54
C SER A 78 -21.35 -1.21 1.87
N VAL A 79 -22.34 -1.85 2.47
CA VAL A 79 -23.63 -1.23 2.81
C VAL A 79 -23.86 -1.34 4.31
N PRO A 80 -23.96 -0.21 5.04
CA PRO A 80 -24.29 -0.24 6.46
C PRO A 80 -25.74 -0.70 6.63
N GLY A 81 -25.96 -1.57 7.62
CA GLY A 81 -27.26 -2.11 8.00
C GLY A 81 -27.56 -1.85 9.47
N ASN A 82 -28.86 -1.79 9.81
CA ASN A 82 -29.31 -1.72 11.21
C ASN A 82 -29.16 -3.08 11.92
N GLU A 83 -29.20 -4.15 11.12
CA GLU A 83 -28.97 -5.54 11.51
C GLU A 83 -27.97 -6.13 10.50
N GLY A 84 -26.94 -6.82 10.98
CA GLY A 84 -25.93 -7.44 10.15
C GLY A 84 -24.99 -8.28 10.97
N ASP A 85 -24.38 -9.29 10.36
CA ASP A 85 -23.51 -10.24 11.06
C ASP A 85 -22.09 -9.69 11.27
N TYR A 86 -21.75 -8.62 10.55
CA TYR A 86 -20.37 -8.11 10.48
C TYR A 86 -20.27 -6.73 11.10
N ALA A 87 -19.70 -6.67 12.30
CA ALA A 87 -19.58 -5.45 13.09
C ALA A 87 -18.19 -4.81 12.94
N ILE A 88 -18.14 -3.59 12.41
CA ILE A 88 -16.92 -2.79 12.29
C ILE A 88 -16.91 -1.70 13.37
N PRO A 89 -15.80 -1.47 14.10
CA PRO A 89 -15.69 -0.36 15.04
C PRO A 89 -16.07 0.98 14.41
N LEU A 90 -16.90 1.76 15.10
CA LEU A 90 -17.37 3.07 14.65
C LEU A 90 -16.19 4.00 14.29
N ALA A 91 -15.09 3.90 15.04
CA ALA A 91 -13.88 4.68 14.81
C ALA A 91 -13.20 4.42 13.45
N ILE A 92 -13.50 3.28 12.79
CA ILE A 92 -13.03 2.94 11.44
C ILE A 92 -14.17 3.13 10.43
N ALA A 93 -15.37 2.64 10.77
CA ALA A 93 -16.52 2.66 9.87
C ALA A 93 -17.00 4.07 9.54
N ALA A 94 -17.18 4.94 10.54
CA ALA A 94 -17.72 6.28 10.32
C ALA A 94 -16.84 7.13 9.40
N PRO A 95 -15.50 7.26 9.62
CA PRO A 95 -14.65 7.99 8.69
C PRO A 95 -14.73 7.45 7.26
N MET A 96 -14.75 6.13 7.07
CA MET A 96 -14.85 5.53 5.73
C MET A 96 -16.20 5.82 5.05
N ILE A 97 -17.31 5.76 5.80
CA ILE A 97 -18.64 6.09 5.27
C ILE A 97 -18.70 7.55 4.81
N PHE A 98 -18.27 8.50 5.66
CA PHE A 98 -18.24 9.92 5.29
C PHE A 98 -17.24 10.19 4.17
N LEU A 99 -16.13 9.44 4.11
CA LEU A 99 -15.17 9.53 3.02
C LEU A 99 -15.82 9.17 1.67
N HIS A 100 -16.57 8.06 1.60
CA HIS A 100 -17.31 7.70 0.39
C HIS A 100 -18.34 8.76 0.00
N GLN A 101 -19.07 9.32 0.98
CA GLN A 101 -20.03 10.38 0.71
C GLN A 101 -19.35 11.62 0.11
N LYS A 102 -18.30 12.14 0.77
CA LYS A 102 -17.57 13.32 0.31
C LYS A 102 -16.85 13.09 -1.01
N HIS A 103 -16.29 11.90 -1.21
CA HIS A 103 -15.67 11.53 -2.47
C HIS A 103 -16.68 11.58 -3.62
N ARG A 104 -17.89 11.05 -3.44
CA ARG A 104 -18.96 11.12 -4.45
C ARG A 104 -19.38 12.56 -4.72
N GLU A 105 -19.53 13.39 -3.69
CA GLU A 105 -19.82 14.83 -3.83
C GLU A 105 -18.74 15.53 -4.66
N GLU A 106 -17.45 15.21 -4.43
CA GLU A 106 -16.33 15.75 -5.22
C GLU A 106 -16.37 15.25 -6.68
N LEU A 107 -16.65 13.96 -6.90
CA LEU A 107 -16.71 13.39 -8.26
C LEU A 107 -17.85 13.93 -9.11
N LEU A 108 -18.93 14.47 -8.52
CA LEU A 108 -19.96 15.20 -9.25
C LEU A 108 -19.42 16.46 -9.95
N HIS A 109 -18.28 16.99 -9.49
CA HIS A 109 -17.57 18.11 -10.10
C HIS A 109 -16.46 17.65 -11.06
N GLY A 110 -16.41 16.34 -11.38
CA GLY A 110 -15.46 15.71 -12.28
C GLY A 110 -14.26 15.10 -11.56
N ARG A 111 -13.58 14.18 -12.27
CA ARG A 111 -12.43 13.42 -11.74
C ARG A 111 -11.35 14.30 -11.12
N SER A 112 -11.05 15.47 -11.69
CA SER A 112 -10.01 16.39 -11.19
C SER A 112 -10.30 16.94 -9.80
N ALA A 113 -11.58 17.05 -9.40
CA ALA A 113 -11.97 17.56 -8.10
C ALA A 113 -11.80 16.52 -6.97
N SER A 114 -11.62 15.24 -7.31
CA SER A 114 -11.43 14.16 -6.33
C SER A 114 -10.23 14.40 -5.43
N PHE A 115 -10.40 14.19 -4.12
CA PHE A 115 -9.29 14.16 -3.17
C PHE A 115 -8.21 13.12 -3.52
N ILE A 116 -8.52 12.11 -4.34
CA ILE A 116 -7.53 11.12 -4.80
C ILE A 116 -6.37 11.78 -5.55
N ASN A 117 -6.62 12.84 -6.33
CA ASN A 117 -5.56 13.61 -6.99
C ASN A 117 -4.72 14.45 -6.01
N THR A 118 -5.15 14.56 -4.75
CA THR A 118 -4.42 15.28 -3.69
C THR A 118 -3.70 14.32 -2.75
N LEU A 119 -3.73 13.02 -3.04
CA LEU A 119 -2.96 11.99 -2.33
C LEU A 119 -1.49 12.02 -2.77
N ASP A 120 -0.84 13.18 -2.70
CA ASP A 120 0.58 13.33 -3.00
C ASP A 120 1.41 13.50 -1.72
N HIS A 121 2.70 13.19 -1.83
CA HIS A 121 3.71 13.49 -0.82
C HIS A 121 4.52 14.71 -1.30
N PRO A 122 4.82 15.71 -0.46
CA PRO A 122 4.54 15.83 0.97
C PRO A 122 3.18 16.48 1.27
N ILE A 123 2.76 16.35 2.54
CA ILE A 123 1.53 16.89 3.15
C ILE A 123 1.18 18.27 2.56
N PRO A 124 0.06 18.41 1.82
CA PRO A 124 -0.31 19.69 1.24
C PRO A 124 -0.75 20.71 2.32
N PRO A 125 -0.71 22.01 2.00
CA PRO A 125 -1.29 23.05 2.85
C PRO A 125 -2.78 22.75 3.11
N GLY A 126 -3.21 22.82 4.37
CA GLY A 126 -4.58 22.47 4.80
C GLY A 126 -4.71 21.19 5.62
N ALA A 127 -3.60 20.60 6.08
CA ALA A 127 -3.65 19.53 7.06
C ALA A 127 -4.41 19.96 8.32
N LEU A 128 -5.23 19.05 8.85
CA LEU A 128 -5.93 19.24 10.12
C LEU A 128 -4.92 19.58 11.23
N PRO A 129 -5.12 20.69 11.98
CA PRO A 129 -4.32 20.95 13.17
C PRO A 129 -4.39 19.75 14.12
N TRP A 130 -3.27 19.42 14.76
CA TRP A 130 -3.15 18.25 15.63
C TRP A 130 -4.23 18.19 16.71
N GLN A 131 -4.61 19.34 17.28
CA GLN A 131 -5.65 19.46 18.29
C GLN A 131 -7.02 19.03 17.73
N VAL A 132 -7.36 19.48 16.52
CA VAL A 132 -8.62 19.12 15.85
C VAL A 132 -8.62 17.63 15.49
N MET A 133 -7.49 17.10 15.00
CA MET A 133 -7.34 15.65 14.77
C MET A 133 -7.59 14.85 16.06
N LYS A 134 -6.99 15.26 17.18
CA LYS A 134 -7.17 14.62 18.48
C LYS A 134 -8.63 14.67 18.94
N GLU A 135 -9.31 15.81 18.79
CA GLU A 135 -10.73 15.96 19.11
C GLU A 135 -11.63 15.05 18.27
N LEU A 136 -11.38 14.96 16.96
CA LEU A 136 -12.13 14.10 16.05
C LEU A 136 -11.94 12.62 16.41
N VAL A 137 -10.71 12.19 16.71
CA VAL A 137 -10.46 10.83 17.17
C VAL A 137 -11.14 10.56 18.50
N GLN A 138 -11.10 11.49 19.46
CA GLN A 138 -11.82 11.35 20.73
C GLN A 138 -13.34 11.27 20.54
N LEU A 139 -13.90 12.05 19.62
CA LEU A 139 -15.31 11.98 19.27
C LEU A 139 -15.69 10.58 18.77
N LEU A 140 -14.89 10.00 17.86
CA LEU A 140 -15.14 8.66 17.33
C LEU A 140 -15.21 7.57 18.41
N PHE A 141 -14.42 7.70 19.49
CA PHE A 141 -14.45 6.77 20.62
C PHE A 141 -15.52 7.07 21.66
N ARG A 142 -16.11 8.26 21.65
CA ARG A 142 -17.18 8.67 22.58
C ARG A 142 -18.57 8.55 21.97
N ALA A 143 -18.68 8.60 20.64
CA ALA A 143 -19.94 8.52 19.94
C ALA A 143 -20.59 7.14 20.12
N SER A 144 -21.89 7.13 20.40
CA SER A 144 -22.70 5.91 20.52
C SER A 144 -23.24 5.42 19.17
N SER A 145 -23.27 6.28 18.15
CA SER A 145 -23.84 5.99 16.83
C SER A 145 -23.18 6.84 15.74
N LEU A 146 -23.44 6.48 14.47
CA LEU A 146 -23.02 7.26 13.31
C LEU A 146 -23.58 8.69 13.34
N ASP A 147 -24.83 8.87 13.79
CA ASP A 147 -25.49 10.18 13.88
C ASP A 147 -24.72 11.16 14.77
N GLY A 148 -24.11 10.67 15.85
CA GLY A 148 -23.26 11.46 16.74
C GLY A 148 -22.01 12.04 16.05
N CYS A 149 -21.62 11.51 14.89
CA CYS A 149 -20.48 11.96 14.11
C CYS A 149 -20.88 12.91 12.96
N VAL A 150 -22.16 12.92 12.53
CA VAL A 150 -22.62 13.61 11.31
C VAL A 150 -22.26 15.09 11.33
N GLN A 151 -22.59 15.82 12.40
CA GLN A 151 -22.38 17.27 12.45
C GLN A 151 -20.91 17.65 12.24
N ARG A 152 -19.99 16.92 12.87
CA ARG A 152 -18.56 17.20 12.77
C ARG A 152 -18.00 16.77 11.42
N PHE A 153 -18.28 15.54 10.98
CA PHE A 153 -17.72 15.02 9.73
C PHE A 153 -18.30 15.67 8.47
N SER A 154 -19.54 16.13 8.48
CA SER A 154 -20.17 16.79 7.31
C SER A 154 -19.48 18.09 6.90
N SER A 155 -18.80 18.75 7.85
CA SER A 155 -18.05 20.00 7.63
C SER A 155 -16.62 19.80 7.14
N LEU A 156 -16.13 18.56 7.10
CA LEU A 156 -14.78 18.21 6.68
C LEU A 156 -14.74 17.92 5.17
N THR A 157 -13.57 18.11 4.56
CA THR A 157 -13.29 17.64 3.19
C THR A 157 -12.99 16.15 3.18
N ALA A 158 -13.12 15.47 2.03
CA ALA A 158 -12.78 14.05 1.92
C ALA A 158 -11.34 13.77 2.36
N ARG A 159 -10.39 14.63 1.97
CA ARG A 159 -8.98 14.53 2.38
C ARG A 159 -8.81 14.57 3.90
N MET A 160 -9.49 15.47 4.60
CA MET A 160 -9.40 15.58 6.05
C MET A 160 -9.95 14.31 6.73
N ILE A 161 -11.06 13.78 6.24
CA ILE A 161 -11.67 12.53 6.73
C ILE A 161 -10.72 11.34 6.48
N PHE A 162 -10.10 11.28 5.30
CA PHE A 162 -9.09 10.27 4.98
C PHE A 162 -7.92 10.30 5.96
N GLU A 163 -7.39 11.48 6.31
CA GLU A 163 -6.31 11.59 7.29
C GLU A 163 -6.76 11.20 8.71
N VAL A 164 -8.02 11.42 9.08
CA VAL A 164 -8.57 10.91 10.36
C VAL A 164 -8.59 9.38 10.36
N LEU A 165 -9.06 8.75 9.29
CA LEU A 165 -9.04 7.29 9.15
C LEU A 165 -7.61 6.74 9.26
N VAL A 166 -6.66 7.35 8.54
CA VAL A 166 -5.24 6.99 8.59
C VAL A 166 -4.72 7.14 10.03
N ASN A 167 -5.05 8.22 10.73
CA ASN A 167 -4.61 8.43 12.11
C ASN A 167 -5.11 7.32 13.06
N VAL A 168 -6.37 6.92 12.93
CA VAL A 168 -6.95 5.82 13.73
C VAL A 168 -6.21 4.51 13.46
N ILE A 169 -6.04 4.13 12.19
CA ILE A 169 -5.38 2.87 11.82
C ILE A 169 -3.91 2.85 12.26
N GLN A 170 -3.18 3.95 12.07
CA GLN A 170 -1.77 4.02 12.41
C GLN A 170 -1.48 3.97 13.92
N ARG A 171 -2.47 4.33 14.75
CA ARG A 171 -2.36 4.32 16.22
C ARG A 171 -2.93 3.07 16.86
N ALA A 172 -3.76 2.31 16.14
CA ALA A 172 -4.35 1.09 16.66
C ALA A 172 -3.27 0.02 16.90
N GLU A 173 -3.29 -0.56 18.09
CA GLU A 173 -2.42 -1.67 18.43
C GLU A 173 -2.90 -2.93 17.71
N ASN A 174 -2.00 -3.68 17.05
CA ASN A 174 -2.30 -5.03 16.54
C ASN A 174 -3.50 -5.15 15.55
N LEU A 175 -3.65 -4.21 14.61
CA LEU A 175 -4.57 -4.37 13.46
C LEU A 175 -3.97 -5.18 12.29
N ARG A 176 -2.72 -5.65 12.43
CA ARG A 176 -2.00 -6.29 11.33
C ARG A 176 -2.46 -7.73 11.15
N VAL A 177 -2.72 -8.09 9.90
CA VAL A 177 -2.89 -9.48 9.48
C VAL A 177 -1.52 -10.08 9.22
N HIS A 178 -1.25 -11.22 9.84
CA HIS A 178 -0.08 -12.05 9.61
C HIS A 178 -0.21 -12.74 8.26
N VAL A 179 0.73 -12.48 7.36
CA VAL A 179 0.79 -13.13 6.05
C VAL A 179 1.95 -14.13 6.02
N THR A 180 1.68 -15.35 5.55
CA THR A 180 2.65 -16.45 5.59
C THR A 180 2.92 -16.98 4.19
N TYR A 181 1.88 -17.48 3.51
CA TYR A 181 1.96 -18.08 2.19
C TYR A 181 2.22 -17.05 1.09
N THR A 182 1.68 -15.84 1.27
CA THR A 182 1.71 -14.79 0.25
C THR A 182 3.11 -14.21 -0.02
N SER A 183 4.11 -14.47 0.83
CA SER A 183 5.38 -13.74 0.81
C SER A 183 6.33 -14.09 -0.33
N SER A 184 6.43 -15.36 -0.73
CA SER A 184 7.28 -15.80 -1.84
C SER A 184 6.71 -15.35 -3.20
N SER A 185 5.41 -15.51 -3.39
CA SER A 185 4.71 -15.14 -4.62
C SER A 185 4.65 -13.62 -4.81
N MET A 186 4.49 -12.84 -3.72
CA MET A 186 4.49 -11.36 -3.74
C MET A 186 5.89 -10.75 -3.85
N ALA A 187 6.95 -11.48 -3.48
CA ALA A 187 8.32 -11.02 -3.73
C ALA A 187 8.58 -10.89 -5.24
N ILE A 188 7.95 -11.76 -6.04
CA ILE A 188 8.10 -11.85 -7.49
C ILE A 188 7.08 -10.95 -8.21
N ALA A 189 5.84 -10.91 -7.72
CA ALA A 189 4.76 -10.17 -8.37
C ALA A 189 4.68 -8.71 -7.91
N ASP A 190 5.25 -7.77 -8.68
CA ASP A 190 4.98 -6.33 -8.55
C ASP A 190 4.11 -5.86 -9.72
N PHE A 191 2.80 -5.76 -9.49
CA PHE A 191 1.82 -5.37 -10.51
C PHE A 191 1.98 -3.93 -11.00
N LEU A 192 2.71 -3.09 -10.27
CA LEU A 192 3.00 -1.71 -10.68
C LEU A 192 4.30 -1.55 -11.46
N ARG A 193 5.14 -2.59 -11.54
CA ARG A 193 6.38 -2.57 -12.32
C ARG A 193 6.18 -3.34 -13.62
N PRO A 194 6.08 -2.66 -14.77
CA PRO A 194 5.96 -3.31 -16.09
C PRO A 194 7.12 -4.26 -16.38
N GLY A 195 8.34 -3.87 -16.01
CA GLY A 195 9.57 -4.64 -16.28
C GLY A 195 9.74 -5.93 -15.48
N SER A 196 8.83 -6.26 -14.56
CA SER A 196 8.86 -7.52 -13.79
C SER A 196 8.28 -8.69 -14.59
N TRP A 197 7.44 -8.40 -15.59
CA TRP A 197 6.59 -9.39 -16.23
C TRP A 197 7.02 -9.73 -17.66
N SER A 198 7.53 -8.74 -18.39
CA SER A 198 8.12 -8.96 -19.70
C SER A 198 9.11 -7.84 -20.02
N GLN A 199 10.27 -8.18 -20.58
CA GLN A 199 11.06 -7.23 -21.35
C GLN A 199 10.80 -7.55 -22.80
N HIS A 200 10.15 -6.65 -23.52
CA HIS A 200 10.02 -6.82 -24.96
C HIS A 200 11.43 -6.81 -25.57
N PRO A 201 11.83 -7.87 -26.30
CA PRO A 201 13.13 -7.88 -26.94
C PRO A 201 13.21 -6.69 -27.90
N PRO A 202 14.36 -6.01 -27.98
CA PRO A 202 14.54 -4.95 -28.96
C PRO A 202 14.32 -5.51 -30.37
N PRO A 203 13.79 -4.70 -31.30
CA PRO A 203 13.58 -5.15 -32.68
C PRO A 203 14.88 -5.69 -33.26
N GLN A 204 14.83 -6.91 -33.80
CA GLN A 204 16.01 -7.52 -34.40
C GLN A 204 16.30 -6.90 -35.77
N PRO A 205 17.57 -6.74 -36.18
CA PRO A 205 17.93 -6.06 -37.44
C PRO A 205 17.34 -6.70 -38.71
N THR A 206 16.98 -7.98 -38.63
CA THR A 206 16.44 -8.78 -39.74
C THR A 206 14.91 -8.88 -39.73
N GLN A 207 14.25 -8.36 -38.70
CA GLN A 207 12.82 -8.50 -38.50
C GLN A 207 12.05 -7.37 -39.19
N THR A 208 10.98 -7.71 -39.90
CA THR A 208 10.06 -6.71 -40.45
C THR A 208 9.23 -6.07 -39.33
N MET A 209 8.63 -4.91 -39.60
CA MET A 209 7.75 -4.24 -38.64
C MET A 209 6.55 -5.13 -38.28
N GLU A 210 5.96 -5.81 -39.27
CA GLU A 210 4.84 -6.72 -39.06
C GLU A 210 5.20 -7.89 -38.14
N GLU A 211 6.35 -8.53 -38.37
CA GLU A 211 6.85 -9.63 -37.52
C GLU A 211 7.15 -9.16 -36.10
N TYR A 212 7.69 -7.94 -35.95
CA TYR A 212 7.92 -7.35 -34.64
C TYR A 212 6.60 -7.07 -33.91
N MET A 213 5.61 -6.51 -34.60
CA MET A 213 4.31 -6.21 -34.02
C MET A 213 3.55 -7.47 -33.59
N GLU A 214 3.59 -8.55 -34.36
CA GLU A 214 3.00 -9.83 -33.94
C GLU A 214 3.76 -10.45 -32.76
N GLN A 215 5.09 -10.33 -32.69
CA GLN A 215 5.86 -10.76 -31.53
C GLN A 215 5.49 -9.96 -30.26
N VAL A 216 5.39 -8.63 -30.37
CA VAL A 216 4.96 -7.76 -29.27
C VAL A 216 3.55 -8.14 -28.82
N LYS A 217 2.63 -8.35 -29.76
CA LYS A 217 1.26 -8.78 -29.46
C LYS A 217 1.22 -10.13 -28.75
N SER A 218 2.00 -11.12 -29.20
CA SER A 218 2.12 -12.41 -28.52
C SER A 218 2.66 -12.25 -27.09
N ALA A 219 3.70 -11.44 -26.90
CA ALA A 219 4.26 -11.17 -25.58
C ALA A 219 3.26 -10.47 -24.66
N MET A 220 2.46 -9.53 -25.18
CA MET A 220 1.40 -8.86 -24.42
C MET A 220 0.30 -9.83 -23.98
N ILE A 221 -0.08 -10.78 -24.84
CA ILE A 221 -1.08 -11.82 -24.51
C ILE A 221 -0.53 -12.74 -23.42
N GLU A 222 0.71 -13.19 -23.54
CA GLU A 222 1.38 -14.01 -22.53
C GLU A 222 1.50 -13.28 -21.19
N GLU A 223 1.89 -12.01 -21.21
CA GLU A 223 1.97 -11.17 -20.02
C GLU A 223 0.61 -11.03 -19.34
N ALA A 224 -0.45 -10.77 -20.11
CA ALA A 224 -1.82 -10.69 -19.58
C ALA A 224 -2.25 -12.02 -18.94
N TYR A 225 -1.93 -13.15 -19.58
CA TYR A 225 -2.19 -14.47 -19.02
C TYR A 225 -1.43 -14.70 -17.70
N MET A 226 -0.13 -14.40 -17.66
CA MET A 226 0.71 -14.56 -16.47
C MET A 226 0.21 -13.70 -15.31
N LYS A 227 -0.21 -12.46 -15.57
CA LYS A 227 -0.79 -11.59 -14.56
C LYS A 227 -2.04 -12.19 -13.93
N LEU A 228 -2.98 -12.69 -14.75
CA LEU A 228 -4.20 -13.35 -14.26
C LEU A 228 -3.92 -14.68 -13.54
N TYR A 229 -2.88 -15.39 -13.94
CA TYR A 229 -2.43 -16.60 -13.27
C TYR A 229 -1.91 -16.29 -11.85
N PHE A 230 -0.98 -15.34 -11.71
CA PHE A 230 -0.47 -14.92 -10.41
C PHE A 230 -1.55 -14.28 -9.56
N TYR A 231 -2.48 -13.55 -10.17
CA TYR A 231 -3.64 -13.01 -9.50
C TYR A 231 -4.36 -14.08 -8.67
N ASN A 232 -4.74 -15.21 -9.27
CA ASN A 232 -5.48 -16.27 -8.55
C ASN A 232 -4.67 -16.84 -7.39
N ILE A 233 -3.36 -17.04 -7.59
CA ILE A 233 -2.45 -17.54 -6.54
C ILE A 233 -2.41 -16.57 -5.37
N LEU A 234 -2.10 -15.30 -5.63
CA LEU A 234 -1.96 -14.26 -4.61
C LEU A 234 -3.25 -14.02 -3.85
N LEU A 235 -4.38 -14.02 -4.54
CA LEU A 235 -5.68 -13.83 -3.93
C LEU A 235 -6.04 -15.00 -3.01
N TYR A 236 -5.78 -16.25 -3.45
CA TYR A 236 -6.03 -17.44 -2.65
C TYR A 236 -5.10 -17.53 -1.43
N GLU A 237 -3.81 -17.24 -1.59
CA GLU A 237 -2.85 -17.21 -0.47
C GLU A 237 -3.28 -16.20 0.61
N LEU A 238 -3.69 -14.99 0.20
CA LEU A 238 -4.23 -14.00 1.14
C LEU A 238 -5.55 -14.45 1.77
N TYR A 239 -6.43 -15.07 0.98
CA TYR A 239 -7.70 -15.61 1.46
C TYR A 239 -7.50 -16.68 2.54
N GLU A 240 -6.53 -17.58 2.36
CA GLU A 240 -6.16 -18.59 3.36
C GLU A 240 -5.44 -17.98 4.57
N ASP A 241 -4.53 -17.01 4.36
CA ASP A 241 -3.89 -16.26 5.45
C ASP A 241 -4.96 -15.64 6.38
N LEU A 242 -6.08 -15.12 5.83
CA LEU A 242 -7.17 -14.55 6.64
C LEU A 242 -7.96 -15.55 7.50
N LYS A 243 -7.86 -16.85 7.21
CA LYS A 243 -8.50 -17.91 8.01
C LYS A 243 -7.65 -18.35 9.20
N LEU A 244 -6.37 -17.94 9.24
CA LEU A 244 -5.46 -18.32 10.31
C LEU A 244 -5.95 -17.82 11.68
N PRO A 245 -5.79 -18.62 12.75
CA PRO A 245 -6.23 -18.25 14.11
C PRO A 245 -5.71 -16.89 14.57
N GLU A 246 -4.47 -16.55 14.21
CA GLU A 246 -3.79 -15.30 14.56
C GLU A 246 -4.50 -14.07 13.98
N ASN A 247 -5.24 -14.23 12.89
CA ASN A 247 -5.88 -13.15 12.15
C ASN A 247 -7.36 -12.95 12.50
N GLN A 248 -7.96 -13.84 13.31
CA GLN A 248 -9.40 -13.79 13.63
C GLN A 248 -9.87 -12.45 14.19
N HIS A 249 -8.99 -11.70 14.85
CA HIS A 249 -9.37 -10.43 15.48
C HIS A 249 -9.33 -9.23 14.52
N CYS A 250 -8.56 -9.31 13.42
CA CYS A 250 -8.29 -8.18 12.52
C CYS A 250 -8.70 -8.44 11.06
N HIS A 251 -8.95 -9.69 10.67
CA HIS A 251 -9.28 -10.07 9.29
C HIS A 251 -10.48 -9.29 8.72
N LEU A 252 -11.50 -9.05 9.53
CA LEU A 252 -12.71 -8.31 9.14
C LEU A 252 -12.39 -6.83 8.85
N ILE A 253 -11.48 -6.23 9.63
CA ILE A 253 -11.03 -4.86 9.40
C ILE A 253 -10.24 -4.77 8.11
N LEU A 254 -9.34 -5.71 7.84
CA LEU A 254 -8.60 -5.71 6.58
C LEU A 254 -9.55 -5.86 5.38
N ARG A 255 -10.49 -6.82 5.42
CA ARG A 255 -11.53 -7.00 4.39
C ARG A 255 -12.30 -5.71 4.15
N TYR A 256 -12.79 -5.07 5.22
CA TYR A 256 -13.53 -3.81 5.15
C TYR A 256 -12.70 -2.70 4.48
N ILE A 257 -11.44 -2.54 4.86
CA ILE A 257 -10.56 -1.51 4.28
C ILE A 257 -10.27 -1.81 2.80
N LEU A 258 -9.96 -3.05 2.45
CA LEU A 258 -9.68 -3.44 1.06
C LEU A 258 -10.89 -3.20 0.15
N VAL A 259 -12.08 -3.63 0.55
CA VAL A 259 -13.32 -3.44 -0.21
C VAL A 259 -13.57 -1.95 -0.46
N ASN A 260 -13.50 -1.14 0.61
CA ASN A 260 -13.86 0.28 0.51
C ASN A 260 -12.78 1.11 -0.22
N LEU A 261 -11.47 0.82 -0.03
CA LEU A 261 -10.41 1.47 -0.79
C LEU A 261 -10.48 1.14 -2.29
N THR A 262 -10.71 -0.13 -2.63
CA THR A 262 -10.90 -0.58 -4.02
C THR A 262 -12.08 0.17 -4.66
N ARG A 263 -13.19 0.29 -3.93
CA ARG A 263 -14.37 1.03 -4.39
C ARG A 263 -14.11 2.53 -4.61
N LEU A 264 -13.39 3.21 -3.70
CA LEU A 264 -13.01 4.62 -3.90
C LEU A 264 -12.18 4.81 -5.17
N LEU A 265 -11.21 3.93 -5.42
CA LEU A 265 -10.37 4.00 -6.62
C LEU A 265 -11.18 3.67 -7.89
N ARG A 266 -12.12 2.73 -7.81
CA ARG A 266 -13.01 2.40 -8.92
C ARG A 266 -13.91 3.58 -9.28
N ASP A 267 -14.59 4.17 -8.30
CA ASP A 267 -15.42 5.36 -8.47
C ASP A 267 -14.62 6.50 -9.14
N PHE A 268 -13.36 6.69 -8.72
CA PHE A 268 -12.45 7.66 -9.32
C PHE A 268 -12.08 7.37 -10.79
N CYS A 269 -11.79 6.11 -11.14
CA CYS A 269 -11.49 5.73 -12.53
C CYS A 269 -12.70 5.96 -13.43
N MET A 270 -13.89 5.64 -12.93
CA MET A 270 -15.18 5.75 -13.63
C MET A 270 -15.70 7.19 -13.74
N ALA A 271 -15.17 8.13 -12.97
CA ALA A 271 -15.55 9.56 -13.02
C ALA A 271 -15.04 10.31 -14.27
N SER A 272 -14.39 9.61 -15.19
CA SER A 272 -14.01 10.11 -16.51
C SER A 272 -14.32 9.04 -17.55
N ALA A 273 -14.54 9.44 -18.80
CA ALA A 273 -14.64 8.49 -19.91
C ALA A 273 -13.42 7.56 -19.89
N LEU A 274 -13.67 6.26 -19.81
CA LEU A 274 -12.61 5.26 -19.87
C LEU A 274 -11.96 5.32 -21.26
N PRO A 275 -10.62 5.18 -21.35
CA PRO A 275 -9.95 5.03 -22.63
C PRO A 275 -10.54 3.88 -23.46
N ASP A 276 -10.49 3.99 -24.78
CA ASP A 276 -10.93 2.93 -25.69
C ASP A 276 -10.30 1.58 -25.34
N GLY A 277 -11.14 0.55 -25.25
CA GLY A 277 -10.73 -0.82 -24.90
C GLY A 277 -10.74 -1.14 -23.41
N LEU A 278 -10.86 -0.15 -22.52
CA LEU A 278 -10.98 -0.38 -21.08
C LEU A 278 -12.43 -0.64 -20.68
N ARG A 279 -12.67 -1.71 -19.93
CA ARG A 279 -14.00 -2.14 -19.48
C ARG A 279 -14.16 -1.97 -17.98
N ASP A 280 -15.40 -1.73 -17.56
CA ASP A 280 -15.77 -1.69 -16.14
C ASP A 280 -15.92 -3.13 -15.58
N ASP A 281 -14.80 -3.84 -15.45
CA ASP A 281 -14.76 -5.23 -14.97
C ASP A 281 -13.74 -5.42 -13.83
N ARG A 282 -13.44 -6.68 -13.47
CA ARG A 282 -12.47 -7.02 -12.41
C ARG A 282 -11.05 -6.54 -12.75
N SER A 283 -10.71 -6.38 -14.03
CA SER A 283 -9.39 -5.91 -14.48
C SER A 283 -9.24 -4.40 -14.53
N LEU A 284 -10.30 -3.63 -14.24
CA LEU A 284 -10.32 -2.16 -14.42
C LEU A 284 -9.15 -1.46 -13.72
N LEU A 285 -8.98 -1.65 -12.40
CA LEU A 285 -7.92 -0.94 -11.65
C LEU A 285 -6.52 -1.33 -12.13
N PHE A 286 -6.32 -2.62 -12.38
CA PHE A 286 -5.07 -3.16 -12.89
C PHE A 286 -4.70 -2.55 -14.26
N THR A 287 -5.62 -2.61 -15.22
CA THR A 287 -5.42 -2.12 -16.58
C THR A 287 -5.29 -0.60 -16.60
N TYR A 288 -6.11 0.12 -15.82
CA TYR A 288 -6.04 1.56 -15.70
C TYR A 288 -4.70 2.02 -15.11
N ALA A 289 -4.18 1.32 -14.09
CA ALA A 289 -2.86 1.58 -13.52
C ALA A 289 -1.74 1.39 -14.57
N GLY A 290 -1.85 0.35 -15.41
CA GLY A 290 -0.91 0.13 -16.52
C GLY A 290 -0.94 1.23 -17.59
N MET A 291 -2.10 1.84 -17.85
CA MET A 291 -2.22 2.95 -18.82
C MET A 291 -1.83 4.32 -18.24
N ARG A 292 -1.92 4.49 -16.91
CA ARG A 292 -1.69 5.75 -16.19
C ARG A 292 -0.65 5.57 -15.08
N VAL A 293 0.46 4.88 -15.40
CA VAL A 293 1.45 4.40 -14.43
C VAL A 293 1.91 5.51 -13.47
N GLU A 294 2.30 6.67 -13.97
CA GLU A 294 2.86 7.74 -13.12
C GLU A 294 1.86 8.23 -12.05
N SER A 295 0.62 8.49 -12.44
CA SER A 295 -0.42 9.00 -11.55
C SER A 295 -0.91 7.91 -10.58
N MET A 296 -1.24 6.73 -11.10
CA MET A 296 -1.76 5.63 -10.28
C MET A 296 -0.71 5.02 -9.36
N SER A 297 0.55 4.92 -9.80
CA SER A 297 1.66 4.46 -8.96
C SER A 297 1.86 5.37 -7.76
N THR A 298 1.76 6.69 -7.96
CA THR A 298 1.88 7.67 -6.85
C THR A 298 0.75 7.48 -5.83
N ILE A 299 -0.49 7.41 -6.29
CA ILE A 299 -1.68 7.19 -5.44
C ILE A 299 -1.55 5.89 -4.65
N LEU A 300 -1.26 4.78 -5.33
CA LEU A 300 -1.16 3.45 -4.72
C LEU A 300 0.01 3.35 -3.77
N ARG A 301 1.15 3.97 -4.09
CA ARG A 301 2.29 4.07 -3.17
C ARG A 301 1.93 4.84 -1.90
N VAL A 302 1.17 5.92 -1.99
CA VAL A 302 0.72 6.67 -0.80
C VAL A 302 -0.24 5.85 0.05
N LEU A 303 -1.15 5.09 -0.56
CA LEU A 303 -2.02 4.14 0.16
C LEU A 303 -1.20 3.03 0.82
N GLY A 304 -0.25 2.45 0.08
CA GLY A 304 0.75 1.51 0.58
C GLY A 304 1.44 2.03 1.82
N LEU A 305 2.08 3.20 1.74
CA LEU A 305 2.81 3.82 2.85
C LEU A 305 1.92 4.13 4.07
N LYS A 306 0.67 4.57 3.83
CA LYS A 306 -0.24 4.97 4.91
C LYS A 306 -0.85 3.78 5.65
N PHE A 307 -1.12 2.67 4.95
CA PHE A 307 -1.86 1.53 5.51
C PHE A 307 -1.06 0.23 5.57
N GLY A 308 -0.18 -0.05 4.60
CA GLY A 308 0.48 -1.34 4.39
C GLY A 308 1.07 -1.94 5.65
N ARG A 309 2.09 -1.29 6.24
CA ARG A 309 2.73 -1.77 7.49
C ARG A 309 1.83 -1.79 8.74
N TYR A 310 0.67 -1.15 8.68
CA TYR A 310 -0.27 -1.05 9.80
C TYR A 310 -1.39 -2.08 9.72
N LEU A 311 -1.64 -2.61 8.51
CA LEU A 311 -2.63 -3.64 8.25
C LEU A 311 -2.02 -5.00 7.90
N ILE A 312 -0.75 -5.05 7.52
CA ILE A 312 -0.07 -6.28 7.10
C ILE A 312 1.22 -6.44 7.89
N GLN A 313 1.37 -7.62 8.48
CA GLN A 313 2.59 -8.09 9.11
C GLN A 313 3.25 -9.11 8.18
N ALA A 314 4.17 -8.61 7.36
CA ALA A 314 5.02 -9.44 6.52
C ALA A 314 5.84 -10.42 7.37
N PRO A 315 6.11 -11.64 6.87
CA PRO A 315 6.89 -12.60 7.62
C PRO A 315 8.32 -12.09 7.80
N PRO A 316 8.99 -12.47 8.90
CA PRO A 316 10.38 -12.09 9.13
C PRO A 316 11.26 -12.62 8.00
N THR A 317 12.27 -11.82 7.63
CA THR A 317 13.19 -12.08 6.51
C THR A 317 13.89 -13.44 6.60
N SER A 318 14.00 -14.02 7.79
CA SER A 318 14.57 -15.36 8.02
C SER A 318 13.72 -16.52 7.49
N LEU A 319 12.42 -16.31 7.27
CA LEU A 319 11.49 -17.30 6.70
C LEU A 319 11.33 -17.14 5.18
N GLN A 320 11.84 -16.04 4.60
CA GLN A 320 11.96 -15.91 3.15
C GLN A 320 13.13 -16.80 2.73
N GLY A 321 12.82 -17.97 2.18
CA GLY A 321 13.83 -18.95 1.78
C GLY A 321 14.92 -18.30 0.93
N LYS A 322 16.20 -18.51 1.29
CA LYS A 322 17.33 -18.15 0.44
C LYS A 322 17.27 -19.00 -0.82
N GLU A 323 16.70 -18.46 -1.90
CA GLU A 323 16.92 -19.03 -3.22
C GLU A 323 18.38 -18.81 -3.63
N PRO A 324 19.11 -19.84 -4.11
CA PRO A 324 20.55 -19.74 -4.31
C PRO A 324 21.00 -18.88 -5.50
N ASN A 325 20.09 -18.26 -6.26
CA ASN A 325 20.41 -17.63 -7.55
C ASN A 325 19.82 -16.23 -7.77
N GLN A 326 19.36 -15.52 -6.74
CA GLN A 326 18.98 -14.12 -6.93
C GLN A 326 20.25 -13.25 -6.89
N ALA A 327 20.58 -12.69 -8.05
CA ALA A 327 21.70 -11.78 -8.26
C ALA A 327 21.70 -10.64 -7.23
N GLU A 328 22.91 -10.22 -6.83
CA GLU A 328 23.24 -9.18 -5.82
C GLU A 328 22.72 -7.76 -6.13
N GLY A 329 21.54 -7.60 -6.74
CA GLY A 329 20.93 -6.31 -7.08
C GLY A 329 19.42 -6.21 -6.82
N ALA A 330 18.72 -7.31 -6.50
CA ALA A 330 17.34 -7.25 -6.03
C ALA A 330 17.36 -7.16 -4.50
N GLY A 331 17.39 -5.94 -3.97
CA GLY A 331 17.54 -5.70 -2.53
C GLY A 331 16.54 -6.51 -1.70
N ASP A 332 17.04 -7.12 -0.62
CA ASP A 332 16.27 -7.73 0.46
C ASP A 332 15.01 -6.89 0.70
N GLY A 333 13.83 -7.46 0.39
CA GLY A 333 12.57 -6.77 0.55
C GLY A 333 12.33 -6.48 2.01
N GLN A 334 12.72 -5.29 2.48
CA GLN A 334 12.49 -4.90 3.87
C GLN A 334 11.00 -5.10 4.21
N PRO A 335 10.64 -5.66 5.39
CA PRO A 335 9.26 -5.97 5.74
C PRO A 335 8.22 -4.85 5.49
N PRO A 336 8.56 -3.55 5.69
CA PRO A 336 7.68 -2.45 5.32
C PRO A 336 7.35 -2.39 3.82
N ILE A 337 8.35 -2.56 2.95
CA ILE A 337 8.19 -2.51 1.49
C ILE A 337 7.31 -3.68 1.01
N LEU A 338 7.49 -4.86 1.60
CA LEU A 338 6.67 -6.02 1.28
C LEU A 338 5.21 -5.80 1.70
N ALA A 339 4.95 -5.25 2.89
CA ALA A 339 3.60 -4.94 3.34
C ALA A 339 2.90 -3.91 2.43
N GLU A 340 3.61 -2.88 1.97
CA GLU A 340 3.11 -1.90 1.00
C GLU A 340 2.74 -2.56 -0.33
N ARG A 341 3.59 -3.46 -0.83
CA ARG A 341 3.35 -4.20 -2.07
C ARG A 341 2.16 -5.14 -1.97
N ILE A 342 2.05 -5.91 -0.89
CA ILE A 342 0.93 -6.83 -0.67
C ILE A 342 -0.40 -6.05 -0.68
N LEU A 343 -0.47 -4.93 0.04
CA LEU A 343 -1.66 -4.08 0.04
C LEU A 343 -1.97 -3.54 -1.36
N THR A 344 -0.95 -3.05 -2.06
CA THR A 344 -1.11 -2.47 -3.40
C THR A 344 -1.61 -3.50 -4.39
N ASN A 345 -1.04 -4.70 -4.39
CA ASN A 345 -1.49 -5.80 -5.23
C ASN A 345 -2.92 -6.19 -4.88
N ALA A 346 -3.27 -6.32 -3.59
CA ALA A 346 -4.63 -6.63 -3.16
C ALA A 346 -5.67 -5.61 -3.64
N ILE A 347 -5.31 -4.32 -3.67
CA ILE A 347 -6.17 -3.25 -4.21
C ILE A 347 -6.29 -3.35 -5.74
N LEU A 348 -5.15 -3.50 -6.45
CA LEU A 348 -5.13 -3.60 -7.91
C LEU A 348 -5.89 -4.81 -8.43
N MET A 349 -5.93 -5.86 -7.62
CA MET A 349 -6.63 -7.08 -7.92
C MET A 349 -8.14 -6.77 -8.17
N ASN A 350 -8.80 -5.87 -7.44
CA ASN A 350 -10.18 -5.42 -7.78
C ASN A 350 -11.21 -6.56 -7.99
N THR A 351 -11.06 -7.64 -7.21
CA THR A 351 -12.09 -8.68 -7.02
C THR A 351 -12.67 -8.52 -5.61
N PRO A 352 -13.63 -7.61 -5.41
CA PRO A 352 -14.24 -7.35 -4.10
C PRO A 352 -14.85 -8.61 -3.48
N GLU A 353 -15.33 -9.54 -4.29
CA GLU A 353 -15.98 -10.78 -3.88
C GLU A 353 -15.05 -11.65 -3.03
N ALA A 354 -13.75 -11.65 -3.31
CA ALA A 354 -12.76 -12.38 -2.52
C ALA A 354 -12.69 -11.91 -1.05
N TRP A 355 -13.08 -10.66 -0.83
CA TRP A 355 -13.02 -10.01 0.47
C TRP A 355 -14.34 -10.06 1.22
N PHE A 356 -15.40 -10.62 0.64
CA PHE A 356 -16.67 -10.86 1.36
C PHE A 356 -16.45 -11.87 2.49
N CYS A 357 -17.22 -11.74 3.55
CA CYS A 357 -16.97 -12.49 4.79
C CYS A 357 -17.23 -14.01 4.67
N ASP A 358 -18.09 -14.41 3.74
CA ASP A 358 -18.51 -15.78 3.44
C ASP A 358 -18.07 -16.24 2.04
N ALA A 359 -17.11 -15.55 1.44
CA ALA A 359 -16.65 -15.83 0.08
C ALA A 359 -16.11 -17.26 -0.04
N THR A 360 -16.59 -17.99 -1.05
CA THR A 360 -16.02 -19.27 -1.46
C THR A 360 -15.03 -19.09 -2.62
N VAL A 361 -14.06 -20.00 -2.76
CA VAL A 361 -13.04 -19.93 -3.82
C VAL A 361 -13.63 -19.80 -5.23
N PRO A 362 -14.70 -20.54 -5.60
CA PRO A 362 -15.35 -20.38 -6.90
C PRO A 362 -15.88 -18.96 -7.19
N GLU A 363 -16.26 -18.19 -6.17
CA GLU A 363 -16.87 -16.86 -6.37
C GLU A 363 -15.87 -15.81 -6.89
N PHE A 364 -14.59 -15.98 -6.54
CA PHE A 364 -13.56 -14.99 -6.83
C PHE A 364 -12.48 -15.46 -7.81
N LEU A 365 -12.45 -16.76 -8.14
CA LEU A 365 -11.50 -17.28 -9.11
C LEU A 365 -11.70 -16.60 -10.48
N LEU A 366 -10.60 -16.14 -11.08
CA LEU A 366 -10.62 -15.64 -12.44
C LEU A 366 -10.58 -16.80 -13.44
N HIS A 367 -11.12 -16.56 -14.63
CA HIS A 367 -11.15 -17.51 -15.73
C HIS A 367 -10.65 -16.84 -17.01
N SER A 368 -9.78 -17.50 -17.77
CA SER A 368 -9.35 -17.04 -19.11
C SER A 368 -10.31 -17.46 -20.21
N VAL A 369 -11.14 -18.46 -19.96
CA VAL A 369 -12.11 -19.00 -20.92
C VAL A 369 -13.52 -18.63 -20.47
N PRO A 370 -14.36 -18.04 -21.34
CA PRO A 370 -15.76 -17.78 -21.04
C PRO A 370 -16.50 -19.06 -20.64
N ASP A 371 -17.50 -18.92 -19.76
CA ASP A 371 -18.37 -20.02 -19.31
C ASP A 371 -17.64 -21.25 -18.76
N CYS A 372 -16.42 -21.05 -18.25
CA CYS A 372 -15.64 -22.13 -17.68
C CYS A 372 -16.28 -22.67 -16.38
N ASN A 373 -16.57 -23.97 -16.36
CA ASN A 373 -17.15 -24.69 -15.23
C ASN A 373 -16.10 -25.34 -14.32
N LEU A 374 -14.89 -24.78 -14.22
CA LEU A 374 -13.74 -25.30 -13.45
C LEU A 374 -13.15 -26.63 -13.95
N GLN A 375 -13.65 -27.19 -15.07
CA GLN A 375 -13.17 -28.47 -15.62
C GLN A 375 -12.39 -28.33 -16.93
N ASN A 376 -12.22 -27.10 -17.44
CA ASN A 376 -11.54 -26.88 -18.72
C ASN A 376 -10.02 -26.79 -18.53
N PRO A 377 -9.22 -27.73 -19.06
CA PRO A 377 -7.75 -27.72 -18.91
C PRO A 377 -7.05 -26.52 -19.54
N GLN A 378 -7.71 -25.81 -20.46
CA GLN A 378 -7.19 -24.61 -21.12
C GLN A 378 -7.46 -23.32 -20.33
N CYS A 379 -8.28 -23.40 -19.27
CA CYS A 379 -8.58 -22.25 -18.45
C CYS A 379 -7.57 -22.12 -17.29
N LEU A 380 -7.20 -20.90 -16.95
CA LEU A 380 -6.24 -20.61 -15.86
C LEU A 380 -6.71 -21.13 -14.49
N CYS A 381 -8.01 -21.36 -14.30
CA CYS A 381 -8.55 -22.01 -13.11
C CYS A 381 -8.03 -23.45 -12.96
N TRP A 382 -7.77 -24.15 -14.05
CA TRP A 382 -7.27 -25.53 -14.01
C TRP A 382 -5.85 -25.58 -13.48
N SER A 383 -4.97 -24.72 -13.99
CA SER A 383 -3.59 -24.60 -13.49
C SER A 383 -3.56 -24.27 -12.00
N PHE A 384 -4.44 -23.38 -11.54
CA PHE A 384 -4.60 -23.07 -10.13
C PHE A 384 -4.95 -24.31 -9.28
N LEU A 385 -5.91 -25.12 -9.73
CA LEU A 385 -6.32 -26.34 -9.01
C LEU A 385 -5.24 -27.42 -8.96
N GLN A 386 -4.29 -27.42 -9.91
CA GLN A 386 -3.13 -28.33 -9.85
C GLN A 386 -2.13 -27.91 -8.75
N ILE A 387 -2.04 -26.61 -8.45
CA ILE A 387 -1.14 -26.07 -7.43
C ILE A 387 -1.74 -26.23 -6.04
N PHE A 388 -3.05 -26.00 -5.93
CA PHE A 388 -3.80 -26.09 -4.67
C PHE A 388 -4.87 -27.18 -4.76
N PRO A 389 -4.48 -28.47 -4.76
CA PRO A 389 -5.43 -29.57 -4.75
C PRO A 389 -6.24 -29.51 -3.44
N GLY A 390 -7.56 -29.33 -3.55
CA GLY A 390 -8.47 -29.16 -2.41
C GLY A 390 -8.98 -27.74 -2.18
N ALA A 391 -8.54 -26.74 -2.97
CA ALA A 391 -9.01 -25.35 -2.83
C ALA A 391 -10.54 -25.18 -3.00
N LEU A 392 -11.22 -26.16 -3.60
CA LEU A 392 -12.68 -26.16 -3.79
C LEU A 392 -13.45 -26.92 -2.69
N GLU A 393 -12.77 -27.57 -1.76
CA GLU A 393 -13.37 -28.46 -0.75
C GLU A 393 -13.72 -27.72 0.56
N GLY A 394 -13.56 -26.39 0.58
CA GLY A 394 -13.66 -25.53 1.78
C GLY A 394 -14.96 -24.76 1.92
#